data_AF-A0A7J3C7F0-F1
#
_entry.id   AF-A0A7J3C7F0-F1
#
_cell.length_a   1.000
_cell.length_b   1.000
_cell.length_c   1.000
_cell.angle_alpha   90.00
_cell.angle_beta   90.00
_cell.angle_gamma   90.00
#
_symmetry.space_group_name_H-M   'P 1'
#
loop_
_entity.id
_entity.type
_entity.pdbx_description
1 polymer ?
#
loop_
_entity_poly.entity_id
_entity_poly.type
_entity_poly.pdbx_seq_one_letter_code
_entity_poly.pdbx_strand_id
1 'polypeptide(L)'
;MSDEPDQSRITVRLSLESVKKIDSLIEEGKYKNISEFIREAIESHLEELTSTGPSKKMTLRLPRNEVENIDEIVKNGMAVDGEDFIRTAVRDYIKEKIRELEKEELKRAVTND
;
A
#
# COMPACT_ATOMS: atom_id res chain seq x y z
N MET A 1 38.88 5.97 14.52
CA MET A 1 37.71 6.32 13.70
C MET A 1 37.43 5.09 12.88
N SER A 2 36.27 4.47 13.11
CA SER A 2 35.92 3.20 12.48
C SER A 2 35.44 3.50 11.06
N ASP A 3 36.24 3.16 10.06
CA ASP A 3 35.80 3.11 8.67
C ASP A 3 34.85 1.92 8.51
N GLU A 4 33.60 2.05 8.92
CA GLU A 4 32.55 1.15 8.45
C GLU A 4 32.21 1.54 7.00
N PRO A 5 32.19 0.59 6.05
CA PRO A 5 31.76 0.90 4.71
C PRO A 5 30.27 1.26 4.74
N ASP A 6 29.95 2.51 4.37
CA ASP A 6 28.58 3.04 4.22
C ASP A 6 27.69 2.22 3.26
N GLN A 7 28.26 1.25 2.54
CA GLN A 7 27.56 0.41 1.58
C GLN A 7 27.98 -1.06 1.67
N SER A 8 26.98 -1.93 1.84
CA SER A 8 27.14 -3.39 1.77
C SER A 8 26.85 -3.90 0.36
N ARG A 9 27.75 -4.71 -0.22
CA ARG A 9 27.54 -5.34 -1.53
C ARG A 9 26.79 -6.66 -1.38
N ILE A 10 25.63 -6.76 -2.01
CA ILE A 10 24.79 -7.97 -2.02
C ILE A 10 24.83 -8.58 -3.43
N THR A 11 25.06 -9.90 -3.53
CA THR A 11 24.97 -10.65 -4.79
C THR A 11 23.81 -11.63 -4.69
N VAL A 12 22.81 -11.49 -5.56
CA VAL A 12 21.63 -12.36 -5.62
C VAL A 12 21.53 -13.06 -6.96
N ARG A 13 21.00 -14.29 -6.98
CA ARG A 13 20.66 -15.01 -8.21
C ARG A 13 19.15 -14.86 -8.44
N LEU A 14 18.78 -14.39 -9.63
CA LEU A 14 17.39 -14.24 -10.05
C LEU A 14 17.11 -15.20 -11.21
N SER A 15 15.84 -15.59 -11.36
CA SER A 15 15.41 -16.36 -12.53
C SER A 15 15.50 -15.51 -13.80
N LEU A 16 15.70 -16.17 -14.94
CA LEU A 16 15.78 -15.49 -16.23
C LEU A 16 14.48 -14.72 -16.56
N GLU A 17 13.32 -15.25 -16.16
CA GLU A 17 12.03 -14.57 -16.34
C GLU A 17 11.91 -13.29 -15.52
N SER A 18 12.39 -13.31 -14.28
CA SER A 18 12.37 -12.11 -13.43
C SER A 18 13.27 -11.03 -14.00
N VAL A 19 14.46 -11.38 -14.49
CA VAL A 19 15.37 -10.42 -15.14
C VAL A 19 14.71 -9.80 -16.37
N LYS A 20 14.08 -10.61 -17.24
CA LYS A 20 13.36 -10.11 -18.42
C LYS A 20 12.25 -9.12 -18.06
N LYS A 21 11.47 -9.40 -17.00
CA LYS A 21 10.43 -8.47 -16.53
C LYS A 21 11.01 -7.14 -16.04
N ILE A 22 12.15 -7.19 -15.36
CA ILE A 22 12.84 -5.98 -14.90
C ILE A 22 13.37 -5.19 -16.09
N ASP A 23 13.96 -5.86 -17.08
CA ASP A 23 14.42 -5.21 -18.32
C ASP A 23 13.28 -4.50 -19.06
N SER A 24 12.11 -5.14 -19.17
CA SER A 24 10.92 -4.49 -19.77
C SER A 24 10.49 -3.23 -19.00
N LEU A 25 10.57 -3.22 -17.67
CA LEU A 25 10.23 -2.04 -16.87
C LEU A 25 11.26 -0.90 -17.05
N ILE A 26 12.52 -1.24 -17.33
CA ILE A 26 13.57 -0.27 -17.66
C ILE A 26 13.34 0.30 -19.06
N GLU A 27 12.97 -0.55 -20.04
CA GLU A 27 12.62 -0.12 -21.41
C GLU A 27 11.41 0.81 -21.44
N GLU A 28 10.43 0.59 -20.57
CA GLU A 28 9.28 1.48 -20.35
C GLU A 28 9.68 2.85 -19.73
N GLY A 29 10.94 3.03 -19.34
CA GLY A 29 11.47 4.26 -18.76
C GLY A 29 11.09 4.48 -17.30
N LYS A 30 10.52 3.47 -16.62
CA LYS A 30 10.14 3.56 -15.20
C LYS A 30 11.36 3.58 -14.27
N TYR A 31 12.48 2.99 -14.71
CA TYR A 31 13.73 2.91 -13.95
C TYR A 31 14.92 3.11 -14.89
N LYS A 32 16.05 3.65 -14.40
CA LYS A 32 17.24 3.88 -15.23
C LYS A 32 18.10 2.63 -15.39
N ASN A 33 18.13 1.75 -14.39
CA ASN A 33 18.90 0.51 -14.41
C ASN A 33 18.39 -0.51 -13.38
N ILE A 34 18.83 -1.76 -13.54
CA ILE A 34 18.48 -2.88 -12.64
C ILE A 34 18.85 -2.57 -11.19
N SER A 35 20.00 -1.92 -10.94
CA SER A 35 20.44 -1.63 -9.57
C SER A 35 19.58 -0.57 -8.86
N GLU A 36 19.02 0.38 -9.59
CA GLU A 36 18.03 1.34 -9.06
C GLU A 36 16.73 0.61 -8.74
N PHE A 37 16.20 -0.20 -9.67
CA PHE A 37 15.01 -1.00 -9.43
C PHE A 37 15.13 -1.90 -8.18
N ILE A 38 16.25 -2.63 -8.05
CA ILE A 38 16.45 -3.54 -6.92
C ILE A 38 16.61 -2.77 -5.60
N ARG A 39 17.30 -1.62 -5.60
CA ARG A 39 17.43 -0.79 -4.40
C ARG A 39 16.08 -0.24 -3.95
N GLU A 40 15.32 0.37 -4.85
CA GLU A 40 13.99 0.90 -4.52
C GLU A 40 13.03 -0.21 -4.09
N ALA A 41 13.06 -1.37 -4.75
CA ALA A 41 12.22 -2.50 -4.37
C ALA A 41 12.55 -3.01 -2.96
N ILE A 42 13.84 -3.09 -2.60
CA ILE A 42 14.28 -3.50 -1.27
C ILE A 42 13.91 -2.43 -0.23
N GLU A 43 14.23 -1.16 -0.48
CA GLU A 43 13.93 -0.06 0.44
C GLU A 43 12.43 0.08 0.67
N SER A 44 11.61 0.08 -0.38
CA SER A 44 10.15 0.16 -0.25
C SER A 44 9.57 -1.03 0.51
N HIS A 45 10.12 -2.24 0.29
CA HIS A 45 9.64 -3.43 0.98
C HIS A 45 10.09 -3.47 2.45
N LEU A 46 11.31 -3.01 2.75
CA LEU A 46 11.78 -2.83 4.12
C LEU A 46 10.95 -1.77 4.84
N GLU A 47 10.68 -0.63 4.21
CA GLU A 47 9.82 0.41 4.76
C GLU A 47 8.42 -0.15 5.06
N GLU A 48 7.82 -0.93 4.17
CA GLU A 48 6.53 -1.58 4.40
C GLU A 48 6.54 -2.52 5.62
N LEU A 49 7.61 -3.29 5.82
CA LEU A 49 7.73 -4.25 6.93
C LEU A 49 8.13 -3.60 8.25
N THR A 50 8.89 -2.50 8.20
CA THR A 50 9.45 -1.82 9.37
C THR A 50 8.67 -0.58 9.77
N SER A 51 7.71 -0.12 8.96
CA SER A 51 6.87 1.01 9.30
C SER A 51 6.06 0.69 10.56
N THR A 52 6.51 1.26 11.68
CA THR A 52 5.84 1.28 12.99
C THR A 52 5.01 2.56 13.18
N GLY A 53 4.70 3.25 12.08
CA GLY A 53 3.85 4.43 12.09
C GLY A 53 2.39 4.11 12.46
N PRO A 54 1.55 5.13 12.74
CA PRO A 54 0.13 4.95 13.04
C PRO A 54 -0.68 4.41 11.84
N SER A 55 -0.10 4.47 10.64
CA SER A 55 -0.67 3.95 9.41
C SER A 55 0.01 2.65 9.00
N LYS A 56 -0.78 1.59 8.81
CA LYS A 56 -0.33 0.32 8.24
C LYS A 56 -0.70 0.26 6.76
N LYS A 57 0.29 0.03 5.88
CA LYS A 57 0.04 -0.17 4.44
C LYS A 57 -0.72 -1.48 4.24
N MET A 58 -1.78 -1.44 3.42
CA MET A 58 -2.60 -2.60 3.09
C MET A 58 -2.73 -2.71 1.58
N THR A 59 -2.24 -3.81 1.02
CA THR A 59 -2.37 -4.10 -0.41
C THR A 59 -3.64 -4.91 -0.65
N LEU A 60 -4.56 -4.39 -1.45
CA LEU A 60 -5.83 -5.02 -1.80
C LEU A 60 -5.85 -5.36 -3.29
N ARG A 61 -6.55 -6.44 -3.65
CA ARG A 61 -6.89 -6.76 -5.05
C ARG A 61 -8.37 -6.53 -5.25
N LEU A 62 -8.72 -5.60 -6.13
CA LEU A 62 -10.10 -5.29 -6.50
C LEU A 62 -10.41 -5.81 -7.90
N PRO A 63 -11.66 -6.20 -8.20
CA PRO A 63 -12.13 -6.44 -9.55
C PRO A 63 -11.87 -5.24 -10.46
N ARG A 64 -11.55 -5.48 -11.74
CA ARG A 64 -11.26 -4.40 -12.70
C ARG A 64 -12.37 -3.37 -12.81
N ASN A 65 -13.63 -3.83 -12.81
CA ASN A 65 -14.79 -2.95 -12.88
C ASN A 65 -14.85 -1.97 -11.70
N GLU A 66 -14.46 -2.40 -10.50
CA GLU A 66 -14.42 -1.51 -9.33
C GLU A 66 -13.29 -0.48 -9.43
N VAL A 67 -12.12 -0.88 -9.96
CA VAL A 67 -11.02 0.05 -10.21
C VAL A 67 -11.40 1.11 -11.25
N GLU A 68 -12.07 0.71 -12.32
CA GLU A 68 -12.56 1.64 -13.35
C GLU A 68 -13.58 2.65 -12.77
N ASN A 69 -14.49 2.18 -11.92
CA ASN A 69 -15.43 3.08 -11.23
C ASN A 69 -14.71 4.07 -10.28
N ILE A 70 -13.68 3.63 -9.57
CA ILE A 70 -12.86 4.51 -8.72
C ILE A 70 -12.18 5.57 -9.57
N ASP A 71 -11.60 5.19 -10.72
CA ASP A 71 -10.97 6.12 -11.65
C ASP A 71 -11.97 7.16 -12.19
N GLU A 72 -13.21 6.76 -12.49
CA GLU A 72 -14.27 7.70 -12.90
C GLU A 72 -14.63 8.68 -11.77
N ILE A 73 -14.74 8.21 -10.53
CA ILE A 73 -15.05 9.06 -9.38
C ILE A 73 -13.96 10.12 -9.15
N VAL A 74 -12.69 9.72 -9.27
CA VAL A 74 -11.54 10.62 -9.16
C VAL A 74 -11.54 11.63 -10.31
N LYS A 75 -11.78 11.18 -11.56
CA LYS A 75 -11.89 12.07 -12.73
C LYS A 75 -13.00 13.12 -12.58
N ASN A 76 -14.09 12.77 -11.90
CA ASN A 76 -15.18 13.70 -11.60
C ASN A 76 -14.87 14.67 -10.45
N GLY A 77 -13.66 14.64 -9.89
CA GLY A 77 -13.18 15.58 -8.87
C GLY A 77 -13.74 15.32 -7.47
N MET A 78 -14.34 14.15 -7.23
CA MET A 78 -14.89 13.80 -5.90
C MET A 78 -13.80 13.37 -4.90
N ALA A 79 -12.60 13.02 -5.38
CA ALA A 79 -11.44 12.69 -4.56
C ALA A 79 -10.15 13.16 -5.24
N VAL A 80 -9.09 13.35 -4.46
CA VAL A 80 -7.78 13.78 -4.97
C VAL A 80 -7.12 12.68 -5.80
N ASP A 81 -7.20 11.44 -5.33
CA ASP A 81 -6.75 10.23 -6.01
C ASP A 81 -7.55 9.01 -5.54
N GLY A 82 -7.34 7.86 -6.18
CA GLY A 82 -8.06 6.63 -5.83
C GLY A 82 -7.73 6.11 -4.43
N GLU A 83 -6.52 6.38 -3.92
CA GLU A 83 -6.13 5.97 -2.57
C GLU A 83 -6.86 6.80 -1.51
N ASP A 84 -6.97 8.11 -1.73
CA ASP A 84 -7.70 9.04 -0.87
C ASP A 84 -9.20 8.74 -0.87
N PHE A 85 -9.77 8.39 -2.03
CA PHE A 85 -11.15 7.91 -2.13
C PHE A 85 -11.38 6.67 -1.25
N ILE A 86 -10.54 5.64 -1.42
CA ILE A 86 -10.64 4.39 -0.65
C ILE A 86 -10.47 4.67 0.85
N ARG A 87 -9.48 5.49 1.23
CA ARG A 87 -9.19 5.83 2.62
C ARG A 87 -10.39 6.52 3.28
N THR A 88 -11.04 7.44 2.57
CA THR A 88 -12.22 8.17 3.05
C THR A 88 -13.41 7.23 3.19
N ALA A 89 -13.71 6.43 2.16
CA ALA A 89 -14.80 5.47 2.18
C ALA A 89 -14.66 4.46 3.33
N VAL A 90 -13.45 3.91 3.52
CA VAL A 90 -13.16 2.97 4.61
C VAL A 90 -13.29 3.66 5.97
N ARG A 91 -12.80 4.90 6.11
CA ARG A 91 -12.90 5.65 7.37
C ARG A 91 -14.35 5.91 7.78
N ASP A 92 -15.17 6.35 6.85
CA ASP A 92 -16.58 6.66 7.11
C ASP A 92 -17.36 5.39 7.46
N TYR A 93 -17.12 4.31 6.71
CA TYR A 93 -17.73 3.01 7.00
C TYR A 93 -17.35 2.48 8.38
N ILE A 94 -16.06 2.52 8.75
CA ILE A 94 -15.60 2.08 10.08
C ILE A 94 -16.26 2.94 11.18
N LYS A 95 -16.33 4.25 11.00
CA LYS A 95 -16.94 5.17 11.97
C LYS A 95 -18.41 4.85 12.21
N GLU A 96 -19.15 4.53 11.16
CA GLU A 96 -20.55 4.10 11.26
C GLU A 96 -20.66 2.76 12.00
N LYS A 97 -19.84 1.76 11.63
CA LYS A 97 -19.86 0.45 12.27
C LYS A 97 -19.47 0.46 13.74
N ILE A 98 -18.49 1.27 14.15
CA ILE A 98 -18.13 1.42 15.56
C ILE A 98 -19.31 1.99 16.36
N ARG A 99 -20.00 3.01 15.84
CA ARG A 99 -21.18 3.59 16.50
C ARG A 99 -22.32 2.58 16.64
N GLU A 100 -22.52 1.72 15.64
CA GLU A 100 -23.51 0.64 15.72
C GLU A 100 -23.15 -0.36 16.83
N LEU A 101 -21.88 -0.77 16.91
CA LEU A 101 -21.39 -1.69 17.93
C LEU A 101 -21.51 -1.10 19.35
N GLU A 102 -21.12 0.16 19.55
CA GLU A 102 -21.28 0.86 20.83
C GLU A 102 -22.75 0.94 21.26
N LYS A 103 -23.65 1.19 20.31
CA LYS A 103 -25.09 1.26 20.56
C LYS A 103 -25.67 -0.12 20.91
N GLU A 104 -25.18 -1.19 20.29
CA GLU A 104 -25.55 -2.57 20.64
C GLU A 104 -25.07 -2.94 22.04
N GLU A 105 -23.84 -2.61 22.41
CA GLU A 105 -23.28 -2.87 23.74
C GLU A 105 -24.06 -2.11 24.83
N LEU A 106 -24.38 -0.84 24.59
CA LEU A 106 -25.18 -0.05 25.52
C LEU A 106 -26.59 -0.64 25.72
N LYS A 107 -27.23 -1.13 24.64
CA LYS A 107 -28.53 -1.81 24.74
C LYS A 107 -28.44 -3.10 25.55
N ARG A 108 -27.37 -3.90 25.37
CA ARG A 108 -27.17 -5.14 26.13
C ARG A 108 -26.91 -4.87 27.61
N ALA A 109 -26.18 -3.80 27.94
CA ALA A 109 -25.97 -3.39 29.33
C ALA A 109 -27.28 -2.95 30.00
N VAL A 110 -28.13 -2.20 29.30
CA VAL A 110 -29.44 -1.72 29.83
C VAL A 110 -30.49 -2.84 29.91
N THR A 111 -30.34 -3.93 29.15
CA THR A 111 -31.29 -5.06 29.19
C THR A 111 -30.95 -6.10 30.26
N ASN A 112 -29.77 -5.99 30.89
CA ASN A 112 -29.29 -6.89 31.93
C ASN A 112 -29.44 -6.33 33.37
N ASP A 113 -30.02 -5.13 33.52
CA ASP A 113 -30.53 -4.54 34.78
C ASP A 113 -32.07 -4.59 34.80
#